data_AF-A0A183D003-F1
#
_entry.id   AF-A0A183D003-F1
#
_cell.length_a   1.000
_cell.length_b   1.000
_cell.length_c   1.000
_cell.angle_alpha   90.00
_cell.angle_beta   90.00
_cell.angle_gamma   90.00
#
_symmetry.space_group_name_H-M   'P 1'
#
loop_
_entity.id
_entity.type
_entity.pdbx_description
1 polymer ?
#
loop_
_entity_poly.entity_id
_entity_poly.type
_entity_poly.pdbx_seq_one_letter_code
_entity_poly.pdbx_strand_id
1 'polypeptide(L)' 'MGRHALKILKAHGYLVNAAVPDKFTRFCQWKNLELNMQLTMNDFSVHRIIGRGGFGEVYGCRKADTGKM' A
#
# COMPACT_ATOMS: atom_id res chain seq x y z
N MET A 1 30.03 -21.05 8.12
CA MET A 1 28.86 -21.59 7.38
C MET A 1 27.79 -20.50 7.12
N GLY A 2 28.13 -19.37 6.48
CA GLY A 2 27.27 -18.16 6.51
C GLY A 2 26.66 -17.68 5.18
N ARG A 3 26.99 -18.32 4.04
CA ARG A 3 26.59 -17.80 2.71
C ARG A 3 25.52 -18.60 1.98
N HIS A 4 25.25 -19.84 2.41
CA HIS A 4 24.27 -20.70 1.76
C HIS A 4 22.86 -20.54 2.35
N ALA A 5 22.71 -20.37 3.68
CA ALA A 5 21.41 -20.13 4.31
C ALA A 5 20.78 -18.77 3.92
N LEU A 6 21.59 -17.70 3.76
CA LEU A 6 21.14 -16.35 3.41
C LEU A 6 20.58 -16.25 1.97
N LYS A 7 21.04 -17.13 1.06
CA LYS A 7 20.54 -17.20 -0.32
C LYS A 7 19.16 -17.85 -0.41
N ILE A 8 18.90 -18.88 0.42
CA ILE A 8 17.63 -19.62 0.45
C ILE A 8 16.48 -18.73 0.95
N LEU A 9 16.77 -17.80 1.86
CA LEU A 9 15.80 -16.90 2.47
C LEU A 9 15.49 -15.65 1.63
N LYS A 10 16.44 -15.23 0.78
CA LYS A 10 16.26 -14.20 -0.25
C LYS A 10 15.43 -14.70 -1.45
N ALA A 11 15.53 -15.99 -1.76
CA ALA A 11 14.87 -16.61 -2.91
C ALA A 11 13.37 -16.86 -2.68
N HIS A 12 12.93 -17.04 -1.43
CA HIS A 12 11.52 -17.31 -1.09
C HIS A 12 10.79 -16.13 -0.42
N GLY A 13 11.38 -14.93 -0.37
CA GLY A 13 10.67 -13.70 0.02
C GLY A 13 10.32 -13.55 1.51
N TYR A 14 10.90 -14.35 2.42
CA TYR A 14 10.42 -14.42 3.81
C TYR A 14 11.33 -13.86 4.91
N LEU A 15 12.66 -13.77 4.80
CA LEU A 15 13.45 -13.35 5.99
C LEU A 15 14.29 -12.08 5.82
N VAL A 16 13.77 -11.02 6.42
CA VAL A 16 14.47 -10.36 7.53
C VAL A 16 13.53 -10.38 8.75
N ASN A 17 13.77 -11.36 9.63
CA ASN A 17 13.02 -11.55 10.87
C ASN A 17 13.41 -10.52 11.94
N ALA A 18 12.38 -9.93 12.54
CA ALA A 18 12.20 -9.78 13.99
C ALA A 18 13.41 -9.36 14.87
N ALA A 19 13.78 -8.09 14.82
CA ALA A 19 14.38 -7.38 15.97
C ALA A 19 14.37 -5.88 15.68
N VAL A 20 13.29 -5.19 16.07
CA VAL A 20 13.06 -3.73 15.97
C VAL A 20 13.35 -3.14 14.57
N PRO A 21 12.33 -2.71 13.80
CA PRO A 21 12.65 -1.98 12.58
C PRO A 21 13.42 -0.73 13.00
N ASP A 22 14.66 -0.63 12.55
CA ASP A 22 15.35 0.64 12.59
C ASP A 22 14.41 1.66 11.90
N LYS A 23 14.35 2.90 12.42
CA LYS A 23 13.39 3.91 11.93
C LYS A 23 13.50 4.07 10.41
N PHE A 24 14.69 3.88 9.85
CA PHE A 24 14.93 3.92 8.42
C PHE A 24 14.33 2.71 7.69
N THR A 25 14.47 1.48 8.19
CA THR A 25 13.79 0.30 7.63
C THR A 25 12.28 0.47 7.61
N ARG A 26 11.67 0.96 8.70
CA ARG A 26 10.22 1.23 8.72
C ARG A 26 9.83 2.33 7.73
N PHE A 27 10.65 3.38 7.61
CA PHE A 27 10.45 4.44 6.62
C PHE A 27 10.49 3.89 5.19
N CYS A 28 11.50 3.07 4.85
CA CYS A 28 11.64 2.46 3.53
C CYS A 28 10.45 1.56 3.17
N GLN A 29 9.91 0.81 4.14
CA GLN A 29 8.70 -0.01 3.94
C GLN A 29 7.50 0.85 3.53
N TRP A 30 7.22 1.94 4.26
CA TRP A 30 6.12 2.85 3.93
C TRP A 30 6.34 3.58 2.61
N LYS A 31 7.58 3.99 2.32
CA LYS A 31 7.93 4.60 1.04
C LYS A 31 7.73 3.65 -0.13
N ASN A 32 8.05 2.37 0.03
CA ASN A 32 7.78 1.39 -1.00
C ASN A 32 6.27 1.22 -1.26
N LEU A 33 5.44 1.21 -0.20
CA LEU A 33 3.99 1.17 -0.36
C LEU A 33 3.45 2.42 -1.08
N GLU A 34 3.95 3.60 -0.71
CA GLU A 34 3.59 4.88 -1.36
C GLU A 34 3.94 4.88 -2.85
N LEU A 35 5.16 4.43 -3.21
CA LEU A 35 5.65 4.42 -4.59
C LEU A 35 4.96 3.39 -5.50
N ASN A 36 4.43 2.30 -4.93
CA ASN A 36 3.79 1.22 -5.70
C ASN A 36 2.25 1.30 -5.66
N MET A 37 1.67 2.37 -5.12
CA MET A 37 0.22 2.51 -5.04
C MET A 37 -0.38 2.78 -6.42
N GLN A 38 -1.16 1.84 -6.94
CA GLN A 38 -1.94 2.00 -8.17
C GLN A 38 -3.43 2.02 -7.82
N LEU A 39 -4.03 3.20 -7.90
CA LEU A 39 -5.44 3.38 -7.55
C LEU A 39 -6.35 2.97 -8.70
N THR A 40 -7.38 2.23 -8.35
CA THR A 40 -8.45 1.76 -9.22
C THR A 40 -9.80 2.05 -8.57
N MET A 41 -10.90 1.87 -9.29
CA MET A 41 -12.24 2.06 -8.72
C MET A 41 -12.54 1.10 -7.56
N ASN A 42 -11.90 -0.07 -7.51
CA ASN A 42 -12.09 -1.04 -6.43
C ASN A 42 -11.51 -0.57 -5.09
N ASP A 43 -10.59 0.39 -5.11
CA ASP A 43 -10.00 0.96 -3.89
C ASP A 43 -10.94 1.96 -3.21
N PHE A 44 -12.08 2.28 -3.85
CA PHE A 44 -13.06 3.23 -3.36
C PHE A 44 -14.44 2.58 -3.22
N SER A 45 -15.02 2.70 -2.03
CA SER A 45 -16.45 2.50 -1.84
C SER A 45 -17.17 3.77 -2.28
N VAL A 46 -17.72 3.77 -3.50
CA VAL A 46 -18.44 4.91 -4.07
C VAL A 46 -19.86 4.96 -3.51
N HIS A 47 -20.27 6.13 -3.00
CA HIS A 47 -21.59 6.36 -2.42
C HIS A 47 -22.46 7.14 -3.40
N ARG A 48 -22.94 8.33 -2.99
CA ARG A 48 -23.87 9.16 -3.76
C ARG A 48 -23.14 10.27 -4.51
N ILE A 49 -23.76 10.75 -5.58
CA ILE A 49 -23.35 11.96 -6.30
C ILE A 49 -23.52 13.18 -5.38
N ILE A 50 -22.51 14.04 -5.35
CA ILE A 50 -22.49 15.31 -4.62
C ILE A 50 -22.43 16.53 -5.55
N GLY A 51 -22.21 16.33 -6.85
CA GLY A 51 -22.21 17.41 -7.84
C GLY A 51 -22.32 16.90 -9.26
N ARG A 52 -22.89 17.71 -10.16
CA ARG A 52 -23.07 17.40 -11.59
C ARG A 52 -22.62 18.59 -12.45
N GLY A 53 -22.02 18.30 -13.60
CA GLY A 53 -21.62 19.29 -14.60
C GLY A 53 -21.66 18.72 -16.02
N GLY A 54 -21.33 19.54 -17.02
CA GLY A 54 -21.44 19.16 -18.43
C GLY A 54 -20.55 17.99 -18.88
N PHE A 55 -19.47 17.70 -18.13
CA PHE A 55 -18.50 16.65 -18.47
C PHE A 55 -18.48 15.47 -17.47
N GLY A 56 -19.40 15.44 -16.50
CA GLY A 56 -19.49 14.33 -15.56
C GLY A 56 -20.08 14.68 -14.19
N GLU A 57 -19.91 13.74 -13.27
CA GLU A 57 -20.48 13.78 -11.93
C GLU A 57 -19.40 13.55 -10.88
N VAL A 58 -19.57 14.17 -9.71
CA VAL A 58 -18.67 14.01 -8.56
C VAL A 58 -19.37 13.13 -7.54
N TYR A 59 -18.70 12.08 -7.06
CA TYR A 59 -19.24 11.16 -6.07
C TYR A 59 -18.52 11.33 -4.73
N GLY A 60 -19.28 11.26 -3.63
CA GLY A 60 -18.70 10.98 -2.33
C GLY A 60 -18.24 9.53 -2.28
N CYS A 61 -17.05 9.27 -1.73
CA CYS A 61 -16.51 7.92 -1.62
C CYS A 61 -15.75 7.73 -0.31
N ARG A 62 -15.46 6.48 0.05
CA ARG A 62 -14.60 6.12 1.17
C ARG A 62 -13.46 5.25 0.65
N LYS A 63 -12.21 5.57 0.99
CA LYS A 63 -11.05 4.77 0.60
C LYS A 63 -11.01 3.47 1.41
N ALA A 64 -10.89 2.33 0.75
CA ALA A 64 -11.05 1.01 1.40
C ALA A 64 -9.96 0.70 2.45
N ASP A 65 -8.71 1.09 2.18
CA ASP A 65 -7.54 0.76 3.01
C ASP A 65 -7.46 1.54 4.33
N THR A 66 -7.82 2.81 4.30
CA THR A 66 -7.69 3.76 5.42
C THR A 66 -9.04 4.12 6.03
N GLY A 67 -10.12 3.85 5.31
CA GLY A 67 -11.48 4.19 5.72
C GLY A 67 -11.79 5.68 5.72
N LYS A 68 -10.90 6.52 5.17
CA LYS A 68 -11.10 7.96 5.05
C LYS A 68 -12.21 8.25 4.04
N MET A 69 -13.09 9.17 4.39
CA MET A 69 -14.17 9.70 3.55
C MET A 69 -13.73 10.99 2.85
#